data_AF-A0A352L5J5-F1
#
_entry.id   AF-A0A352L5J5-F1
#
_cell.length_a   1.000
_cell.length_b   1.000
_cell.length_c   1.000
_cell.angle_alpha   90.00
_cell.angle_beta   90.00
_cell.angle_gamma   90.00
#
_symmetry.space_group_name_H-M   'P 1'
#
loop_
_entity.id
_entity.type
_entity.pdbx_description
1 polymer ?
#
loop_
_entity_poly.entity_id
_entity_poly.type
_entity_poly.pdbx_seq_one_letter_code
_entity_poly.pdbx_strand_id
1 'polypeptide(L)'
;VSGADILLSQGELIARAEGITDEKLLRDQRRQQEVLIRTVLQHPADATVEILRTTALQELAEQMPADPDARKAFEAQLDGGLKTLHAVWFRFFLTYNPADDLKRVTCPVLALNGARDTQVDPRLNLPAIRSSLAAGGNQRVSVEELPGLNHLFQTCRTGGVSEYEQIEETISPLVLQRLTEWISSTVSGGMSR
;
A
#
# COMPACT_ATOMS: atom_id res chain seq x y z
N VAL A 1 -6.23 -2.54 -8.13
CA VAL A 1 -5.94 -1.51 -7.13
C VAL A 1 -4.68 -0.82 -7.61
N SER A 2 -4.75 0.47 -7.93
CA SER A 2 -3.58 1.22 -8.42
C SER A 2 -2.60 1.52 -7.28
N GLY A 3 -1.34 1.85 -7.59
CA GLY A 3 -0.41 2.29 -6.54
C GLY A 3 -0.87 3.55 -5.80
N ALA A 4 -1.62 4.44 -6.46
CA ALA A 4 -2.26 5.57 -5.80
C ALA A 4 -3.28 5.11 -4.74
N ASP A 5 -4.16 4.16 -5.06
CA ASP A 5 -5.13 3.62 -4.10
C ASP A 5 -4.43 2.96 -2.90
N ILE A 6 -3.30 2.28 -3.14
CA ILE A 6 -2.48 1.68 -2.09
C ILE A 6 -1.98 2.73 -1.11
N LEU A 7 -1.27 3.77 -1.56
CA LEU A 7 -0.72 4.80 -0.66
C LEU A 7 -1.80 5.53 0.14
N LEU A 8 -2.94 5.76 -0.50
CA LEU A 8 -4.09 6.40 0.11
C LEU A 8 -4.68 5.56 1.24
N SER A 9 -4.77 4.24 1.08
CA SER A 9 -5.19 3.33 2.17
C SER A 9 -4.11 3.16 3.25
N GLN A 10 -2.85 3.05 2.83
CA GLN A 10 -1.69 2.79 3.68
C GLN A 10 -1.48 3.89 4.73
N GLY A 11 -1.59 5.16 4.35
CA GLY A 11 -1.35 6.29 5.26
C GLY A 11 -2.23 6.23 6.51
N GLU A 12 -3.54 6.04 6.31
CA GLU A 12 -4.51 5.96 7.39
C GLU A 12 -4.33 4.68 8.22
N LEU A 13 -4.11 3.53 7.58
CA LEU A 13 -3.95 2.24 8.28
C LEU A 13 -2.71 2.23 9.18
N ILE A 14 -1.58 2.74 8.69
CA ILE A 14 -0.37 2.89 9.50
C ILE A 14 -0.64 3.84 10.67
N ALA A 15 -1.19 5.03 10.42
CA ALA A 15 -1.45 5.99 11.48
C ALA A 15 -2.34 5.41 12.59
N ARG A 16 -3.40 4.69 12.22
CA ARG A 16 -4.27 4.01 13.20
C ARG A 16 -3.54 2.90 13.96
N ALA A 17 -2.69 2.12 13.31
CA ALA A 17 -1.90 1.07 13.97
C ALA A 17 -0.84 1.63 14.92
N GLU A 18 -0.37 2.86 14.69
CA GLU A 18 0.49 3.63 15.59
C GLU A 18 -0.30 4.36 16.71
N GLY A 19 -1.61 4.12 16.80
CA GLY A 19 -2.46 4.63 17.89
C GLY A 19 -3.10 6.00 17.64
N ILE A 20 -3.01 6.55 16.42
CA ILE A 20 -3.70 7.78 16.08
C ILE A 20 -5.21 7.53 15.97
N THR A 21 -5.96 8.22 16.83
CA THR A 21 -7.43 8.16 16.89
C THR A 21 -8.11 9.48 16.54
N ASP A 22 -7.32 10.54 16.29
CA ASP A 22 -7.85 11.84 15.89
C ASP A 22 -8.33 11.80 14.43
N GLU A 23 -9.65 11.70 14.26
CA GLU A 23 -10.29 11.64 12.95
C GLU A 23 -10.09 12.92 12.11
N LYS A 24 -9.87 14.08 12.72
CA LYS A 24 -9.55 15.29 11.95
C LYS A 24 -8.14 15.17 11.38
N LEU A 25 -7.17 14.75 12.20
CA LEU A 25 -5.79 14.55 11.76
C LEU A 25 -5.70 13.52 10.62
N LEU A 26 -6.43 12.40 10.72
CA LEU A 26 -6.47 11.38 9.67
C LEU A 26 -7.09 11.89 8.36
N ARG A 27 -8.19 12.66 8.45
CA ARG A 27 -8.78 13.31 7.27
C ARG A 27 -7.82 14.33 6.64
N ASP A 28 -7.13 15.12 7.46
CA ASP A 28 -6.18 16.12 6.96
C ASP A 28 -4.98 15.45 6.28
N GLN A 29 -4.43 14.40 6.88
CA GLN A 29 -3.38 13.57 6.28
C GLN A 29 -3.83 12.97 4.94
N ARG A 30 -5.02 12.37 4.89
CA ARG A 30 -5.61 11.80 3.67
C ARG A 30 -5.72 12.86 2.58
N ARG A 31 -6.22 14.05 2.91
CA ARG A 31 -6.34 15.18 1.98
C ARG A 31 -4.97 15.62 1.44
N GLN A 32 -3.94 15.67 2.28
CA GLN A 32 -2.58 15.99 1.83
C GLN A 32 -2.07 14.96 0.83
N GLN A 33 -2.20 13.66 1.12
CA GLN A 33 -1.78 12.60 0.20
C GLN A 33 -2.50 12.70 -1.15
N GLU A 34 -3.81 12.95 -1.14
CA GLU A 34 -4.60 13.15 -2.37
C GLU A 34 -4.12 14.35 -3.20
N VAL A 35 -3.83 15.48 -2.55
CA VAL A 35 -3.30 16.67 -3.24
C VAL A 35 -1.93 16.37 -3.83
N LEU A 36 -1.02 15.74 -3.08
CA LEU A 36 0.32 15.41 -3.56
C LEU A 36 0.28 14.47 -4.77
N ILE A 37 -0.49 13.37 -4.68
CA ILE A 37 -0.64 12.41 -5.77
C ILE A 37 -1.26 13.08 -6.99
N ARG A 38 -2.37 13.81 -6.82
CA ARG A 38 -3.02 14.53 -7.93
C ARG A 38 -2.08 15.52 -8.58
N THR A 39 -1.36 16.32 -7.78
CA THR A 39 -0.43 17.34 -8.27
C THR A 39 0.64 16.70 -9.14
N VAL A 40 1.28 15.62 -8.66
CA VAL A 40 2.30 14.90 -9.43
C VAL A 40 1.72 14.35 -10.74
N LEU A 41 0.56 13.71 -10.70
CA LEU A 41 -0.01 13.06 -11.89
C LEU A 41 -0.57 14.02 -12.94
N GLN A 42 -1.03 15.21 -12.53
CA GLN A 42 -1.55 16.23 -13.45
C GLN A 42 -0.45 17.05 -14.13
N HIS A 43 0.77 17.02 -13.61
CA HIS A 43 1.90 17.73 -14.19
C HIS A 43 2.76 16.80 -15.08
N PRO A 44 3.39 17.34 -16.13
CA PRO A 44 4.39 16.64 -16.93
C PRO A 44 5.51 16.05 -16.07
N ALA A 45 6.13 14.96 -16.53
CA ALA A 45 7.19 14.27 -15.79
C ALA A 45 8.50 15.09 -15.68
N ASP A 46 8.66 16.12 -16.50
CA ASP A 46 9.78 17.07 -16.48
C ASP A 46 9.47 18.35 -15.69
N ALA A 47 8.29 18.46 -15.06
CA ALA A 47 7.97 19.57 -14.18
C ALA A 47 8.96 19.63 -13.00
N THR A 48 9.35 20.84 -12.62
CA THR A 48 10.23 21.01 -11.45
C THR A 48 9.44 20.82 -10.16
N VAL A 49 10.10 20.35 -9.11
CA VAL A 49 9.48 20.21 -7.77
C VAL A 49 8.93 21.56 -7.28
N GLU A 50 9.53 22.69 -7.66
CA GLU A 50 9.03 24.02 -7.30
C GLU A 50 7.65 24.36 -7.89
N ILE A 51 7.38 23.94 -9.14
CA ILE A 51 6.06 24.09 -9.76
C ILE A 51 5.04 23.22 -9.00
N LEU A 52 5.40 21.97 -8.72
CA LEU A 52 4.53 21.05 -7.98
C LEU A 52 4.23 21.59 -6.57
N ARG A 53 5.26 22.12 -5.89
CA ARG A 53 5.15 22.73 -4.56
C ARG A 53 4.18 23.89 -4.57
N THR A 54 4.31 24.80 -5.53
CA THR A 54 3.43 25.95 -5.66
C THR A 54 1.97 25.52 -5.81
N THR A 55 1.68 24.56 -6.68
CA THR A 55 0.33 24.02 -6.88
C THR A 55 -0.20 23.36 -5.59
N ALA A 56 0.59 22.49 -4.96
CA ALA A 56 0.16 21.78 -3.75
C ALA A 56 -0.14 22.74 -2.59
N LEU A 57 0.69 23.79 -2.40
CA LEU A 57 0.48 24.80 -1.35
C LEU A 57 -0.77 25.65 -1.60
N GLN A 58 -1.10 25.95 -2.86
CA GLN A 58 -2.35 26.65 -3.19
C GLN A 58 -3.57 25.82 -2.79
N GLU A 59 -3.56 24.53 -3.08
CA GLU A 59 -4.68 23.62 -2.73
C GLU A 59 -4.78 23.30 -1.23
N LEU A 60 -3.67 23.42 -0.49
CA LEU A 60 -3.59 23.14 0.95
C LEU A 60 -3.54 24.41 1.80
N ALA A 61 -3.83 25.58 1.24
CA ALA A 61 -3.74 26.87 1.94
C ALA A 61 -4.56 26.91 3.24
N GLU A 62 -5.73 26.26 3.26
CA GLU A 62 -6.60 26.16 4.44
C GLU A 62 -6.05 25.24 5.55
N GLN A 63 -5.16 24.31 5.21
CA GLN A 63 -4.49 23.43 6.17
C GLN A 63 -3.16 24.00 6.67
N MET A 64 -2.75 25.17 6.17
CA MET A 64 -1.48 25.77 6.53
C MET A 64 -1.46 26.16 8.02
N PRO A 65 -0.48 25.68 8.80
CA PRO A 65 -0.34 26.13 10.19
C PRO A 65 -0.10 27.64 10.28
N ALA A 66 -0.72 28.28 11.26
CA ALA A 66 -0.48 29.71 11.54
C ALA A 66 0.87 29.95 12.24
N ASP A 67 1.31 28.97 13.04
CA ASP A 67 2.61 29.00 13.71
C ASP A 67 3.75 28.88 12.67
N PRO A 68 4.76 29.78 12.68
CA PRO A 68 5.83 29.78 11.68
C PRO A 68 6.67 28.50 11.64
N ASP A 69 6.95 27.90 12.81
CA ASP A 69 7.78 26.69 12.88
C ASP A 69 7.00 25.46 12.40
N ALA A 70 5.73 25.34 12.80
CA ALA A 70 4.83 24.31 12.29
C ALA A 70 4.61 24.45 10.78
N ARG A 71 4.47 25.68 10.27
CA ARG A 71 4.37 25.95 8.83
C ARG A 71 5.63 25.52 8.08
N LYS A 72 6.81 25.84 8.61
CA LYS A 72 8.08 25.41 8.02
C LYS A 72 8.21 23.88 7.97
N ALA A 73 7.78 23.19 9.04
CA ALA A 73 7.78 21.73 9.09
C ALA A 73 6.80 21.12 8.07
N PHE A 74 5.59 21.69 7.96
CA PHE A 74 4.58 21.30 6.98
C PHE A 74 5.09 21.46 5.55
N GLU A 75 5.69 22.60 5.22
CA GLU A 75 6.28 22.87 3.91
C GLU A 75 7.42 21.88 3.60
N ALA A 76 8.31 21.59 4.56
CA ALA A 76 9.37 20.60 4.38
C ALA A 76 8.84 19.17 4.17
N GLN A 77 7.77 18.79 4.87
CA GLN A 77 7.11 17.49 4.68
C GLN A 77 6.48 17.39 3.28
N LEU A 78 5.82 18.45 2.81
CA LEU A 78 5.30 18.53 1.45
C LEU A 78 6.41 18.40 0.41
N ASP A 79 7.51 19.12 0.57
CA ASP A 79 8.65 19.08 -0.35
C ASP A 79 9.26 17.68 -0.43
N GLY A 80 9.42 17.00 0.70
CA GLY A 80 9.88 15.62 0.77
C GLY A 80 8.92 14.63 0.10
N GLY A 81 7.61 14.81 0.32
CA GLY A 81 6.55 14.00 -0.30
C GLY A 81 6.50 14.18 -1.81
N LEU A 82 6.53 15.42 -2.30
CA LEU A 82 6.57 15.73 -3.73
C LEU A 82 7.81 15.16 -4.39
N LYS A 83 9.00 15.33 -3.80
CA LYS A 83 10.25 14.78 -4.33
C LYS A 83 10.18 13.26 -4.47
N THR A 84 9.65 12.58 -3.46
CA THR A 84 9.46 11.13 -3.48
C THR A 84 8.49 10.71 -4.58
N LEU A 85 7.29 11.28 -4.60
CA LEU A 85 6.25 10.90 -5.55
C LEU A 85 6.57 11.30 -7.00
N HIS A 86 7.35 12.37 -7.20
CA HIS A 86 7.79 12.83 -8.51
C HIS A 86 8.90 11.97 -9.12
N ALA A 87 9.60 11.16 -8.32
CA ALA A 87 10.60 10.24 -8.84
C ALA A 87 10.00 9.31 -9.90
N VAL A 88 10.78 8.97 -10.93
CA VAL A 88 10.33 8.17 -12.10
C VAL A 88 9.60 6.90 -11.66
N TRP A 89 10.17 6.18 -10.70
CA TRP A 89 9.57 4.94 -10.18
C TRP A 89 8.22 5.18 -9.49
N PHE A 90 8.10 6.23 -8.67
CA PHE A 90 6.84 6.53 -7.98
C PHE A 90 5.76 6.99 -8.95
N ARG A 91 6.10 7.79 -9.97
CA ARG A 91 5.13 8.15 -11.02
C ARG A 91 4.58 6.91 -11.73
N PHE A 92 5.46 5.97 -12.09
CA PHE A 92 5.04 4.68 -12.64
C PHE A 92 4.13 3.95 -11.65
N PHE A 93 4.59 3.74 -10.42
CA PHE A 93 3.86 3.03 -9.38
C PHE A 93 2.45 3.59 -9.15
N LEU A 94 2.30 4.91 -9.04
CA LEU A 94 1.01 5.58 -8.82
C LEU A 94 -0.01 5.25 -9.91
N THR A 95 0.43 5.17 -11.16
CA THR A 95 -0.44 4.91 -12.33
C THR A 95 -0.56 3.44 -12.71
N TYR A 96 0.36 2.60 -12.22
CA TYR A 96 0.39 1.20 -12.56
C TYR A 96 -0.79 0.46 -11.92
N ASN A 97 -1.50 -0.32 -12.75
CA ASN A 97 -2.60 -1.17 -12.32
C ASN A 97 -2.24 -2.65 -12.50
N PRO A 98 -1.89 -3.38 -11.43
CA PRO A 98 -1.52 -4.78 -11.49
C PRO A 98 -2.61 -5.69 -12.07
N ALA A 99 -3.87 -5.25 -12.07
CA ALA A 99 -4.99 -6.03 -12.60
C ALA A 99 -4.79 -6.44 -14.07
N ASP A 100 -4.15 -5.58 -14.86
CA ASP A 100 -3.92 -5.87 -16.29
C ASP A 100 -2.86 -6.95 -16.50
N ASP A 101 -1.92 -7.07 -15.58
CA ASP A 101 -0.88 -8.10 -15.59
C ASP A 101 -1.40 -9.40 -14.97
N LEU A 102 -2.18 -9.31 -13.88
CA LEU A 102 -2.81 -10.46 -13.23
C LEU A 102 -3.75 -11.22 -14.18
N LYS A 103 -4.47 -10.54 -15.08
CA LYS A 103 -5.28 -11.20 -16.12
C LYS A 103 -4.47 -12.09 -17.06
N ARG A 104 -3.15 -11.91 -17.15
CA ARG A 104 -2.27 -12.71 -18.03
C ARG A 104 -1.61 -13.88 -17.32
N VAL A 105 -1.77 -14.00 -15.99
CA VAL A 105 -1.18 -15.07 -15.19
C VAL A 105 -1.97 -16.36 -15.36
N THR A 106 -1.34 -17.40 -15.91
CA THR A 106 -1.98 -18.69 -16.21
C THR A 106 -1.55 -19.83 -15.30
N CYS A 107 -0.47 -19.66 -14.51
CA CYS A 107 -0.02 -20.65 -13.53
C CYS A 107 -0.92 -20.65 -12.27
N PRO A 108 -0.89 -21.72 -11.45
CA PRO A 108 -1.54 -21.70 -10.14
C PRO A 108 -1.03 -20.54 -9.27
N VAL A 109 -1.92 -19.88 -8.52
CA VAL A 109 -1.59 -18.75 -7.67
C VAL A 109 -2.09 -18.99 -6.25
N LEU A 110 -1.23 -18.73 -5.27
CA LEU A 110 -1.60 -18.49 -3.88
C LEU A 110 -1.29 -17.03 -3.55
N ALA A 111 -2.32 -16.25 -3.20
CA ALA A 111 -2.17 -14.90 -2.67
C ALA A 111 -2.42 -14.92 -1.16
N LEU A 112 -1.43 -14.48 -0.39
CA LEU A 112 -1.50 -14.36 1.07
C LEU A 112 -1.36 -12.89 1.46
N ASN A 113 -2.11 -12.45 2.47
CA ASN A 113 -1.81 -11.23 3.24
C ASN A 113 -2.01 -11.50 4.72
N GLY A 114 -1.28 -10.78 5.58
CA GLY A 114 -1.62 -10.70 6.99
C GLY A 114 -2.88 -9.87 7.21
N ALA A 115 -3.76 -10.29 8.11
CA ALA A 115 -5.00 -9.57 8.44
C ALA A 115 -4.74 -8.18 9.07
N ARG A 116 -3.53 -7.94 9.57
CA ARG A 116 -3.06 -6.65 10.11
C ARG A 116 -2.03 -6.00 9.19
N ASP A 117 -2.02 -6.33 7.91
CA ASP A 117 -1.19 -5.65 6.92
C ASP A 117 -1.71 -4.22 6.70
N THR A 118 -0.95 -3.24 7.20
CA THR A 118 -1.25 -1.81 7.08
C THR A 118 -0.61 -1.18 5.84
N GLN A 119 0.30 -1.88 5.17
CA GLN A 119 1.00 -1.36 4.00
C GLN A 119 0.32 -1.75 2.70
N VAL A 120 -0.32 -2.92 2.66
CA VAL A 120 -1.07 -3.46 1.52
C VAL A 120 -2.40 -3.98 2.07
N ASP A 121 -3.41 -3.09 2.17
CA ASP A 121 -4.70 -3.40 2.79
C ASP A 121 -5.29 -4.71 2.20
N PRO A 122 -5.43 -5.79 3.00
CA PRO A 122 -5.91 -7.07 2.50
C PRO A 122 -7.33 -6.96 1.95
N ARG A 123 -8.16 -6.07 2.50
CA ARG A 123 -9.56 -5.87 2.09
C ARG A 123 -9.67 -5.23 0.71
N LEU A 124 -8.67 -4.44 0.31
CA LEU A 124 -8.59 -3.87 -1.03
C LEU A 124 -7.92 -4.84 -2.01
N ASN A 125 -6.81 -5.46 -1.59
CA ASN A 125 -5.92 -6.19 -2.49
C ASN A 125 -6.39 -7.62 -2.78
N LEU A 126 -6.76 -8.40 -1.77
CA LEU A 126 -7.11 -9.81 -1.95
C LEU A 126 -8.33 -10.00 -2.89
N PRO A 127 -9.43 -9.23 -2.76
CA PRO A 127 -10.55 -9.33 -3.71
C PRO A 127 -10.18 -8.90 -5.12
N ALA A 128 -9.34 -7.87 -5.27
CA ALA A 128 -8.90 -7.38 -6.57
C ALA A 128 -7.97 -8.38 -7.28
N ILE A 129 -7.09 -9.05 -6.53
CA ILE A 129 -6.22 -10.10 -7.05
C ILE A 129 -7.08 -11.28 -7.55
N ARG A 130 -8.00 -11.76 -6.71
CA ARG A 130 -8.91 -12.87 -7.06
C ARG A 130 -9.69 -12.57 -8.32
N SER A 131 -10.33 -11.40 -8.38
CA SER A 131 -11.18 -11.00 -9.52
C SER A 131 -10.37 -10.79 -10.80
N SER A 132 -9.17 -10.22 -10.72
CA SER A 132 -8.31 -9.99 -11.89
C SER A 132 -7.80 -11.30 -12.49
N LEU A 133 -7.36 -12.24 -11.66
CA LEU A 133 -6.94 -13.57 -12.11
C LEU A 133 -8.10 -14.35 -12.74
N ALA A 134 -9.28 -14.31 -12.12
CA ALA A 134 -10.48 -14.96 -12.65
C ALA A 134 -10.92 -14.35 -13.99
N ALA A 135 -10.87 -13.03 -14.14
CA ALA A 135 -11.15 -12.34 -15.40
C ALA A 135 -10.16 -12.71 -16.52
N GLY A 136 -8.93 -13.08 -16.15
CA GLY A 136 -7.92 -13.66 -17.05
C GLY A 136 -8.16 -15.11 -17.44
N GLY A 137 -9.22 -15.75 -16.91
CA GLY A 137 -9.51 -17.17 -17.11
C GLY A 137 -8.74 -18.11 -16.18
N ASN A 138 -7.99 -17.59 -15.20
CA ASN A 138 -7.28 -18.42 -14.24
C ASN A 138 -8.20 -18.84 -13.08
N GLN A 139 -8.57 -20.12 -13.05
CA GLN A 139 -9.41 -20.71 -12.01
C GLN A 139 -8.60 -21.39 -10.89
N ARG A 140 -7.26 -21.48 -11.02
CA ARG A 140 -6.37 -22.15 -10.06
C ARG A 140 -5.82 -21.14 -9.05
N VAL A 141 -6.71 -20.49 -8.33
CA VAL A 141 -6.39 -19.35 -7.47
C VAL A 141 -6.88 -19.59 -6.05
N SER A 142 -5.95 -19.61 -5.11
CA SER A 142 -6.20 -19.57 -3.67
C SER A 142 -5.88 -18.18 -3.15
N VAL A 143 -6.77 -17.62 -2.32
CA VAL A 143 -6.54 -16.33 -1.68
C VAL A 143 -6.91 -16.44 -0.21
N GLU A 144 -5.97 -16.09 0.66
CA GLU A 144 -6.10 -16.29 2.11
C GLU A 144 -5.61 -15.06 2.87
N GLU A 145 -6.40 -14.65 3.85
CA GLU A 145 -6.03 -13.64 4.83
C GLU A 145 -5.66 -14.37 6.13
N LEU A 146 -4.45 -14.12 6.64
CA LEU A 146 -3.91 -14.83 7.80
C LEU A 146 -4.08 -13.99 9.08
N PRO A 147 -4.84 -14.47 10.07
CA PRO A 147 -5.18 -13.69 11.25
C PRO A 147 -3.95 -13.36 12.10
N GLY A 148 -3.89 -12.13 12.60
CA GLY A 148 -2.86 -11.70 13.55
C GLY A 148 -1.47 -11.41 12.95
N LEU A 149 -1.32 -11.47 11.62
CA LEU A 149 -0.05 -11.20 10.95
C LEU A 149 0.02 -9.79 10.34
N ASN A 150 1.19 -9.15 10.43
CA ASN A 150 1.48 -7.85 9.81
C ASN A 150 1.87 -8.00 8.32
N HIS A 151 2.34 -6.91 7.72
CA HIS A 151 2.82 -6.86 6.34
C HIS A 151 3.97 -7.85 6.04
N LEU A 152 4.86 -8.08 7.01
CA LEU A 152 6.00 -8.98 6.89
C LEU A 152 5.66 -10.44 7.24
N PHE A 153 4.36 -10.74 7.43
CA PHE A 153 3.87 -12.03 7.91
C PHE A 153 4.37 -12.42 9.30
N GLN A 154 4.64 -11.44 10.15
CA GLN A 154 5.01 -11.66 11.55
C GLN A 154 3.78 -11.49 12.44
N THR A 155 3.74 -12.26 13.53
CA THR A 155 2.72 -12.17 14.57
C THR A 155 2.82 -10.81 15.25
N CYS A 156 1.73 -10.05 15.27
CA CYS A 156 1.72 -8.65 15.72
C CYS A 156 0.46 -8.30 16.49
N ARG A 157 0.49 -7.18 17.24
CA ARG A 157 -0.67 -6.70 17.99
C ARG A 157 -1.46 -5.67 17.21
N THR A 158 -0.82 -4.76 16.50
CA THR A 158 -1.49 -3.66 15.79
C THR A 158 -1.26 -3.72 14.29
N GLY A 159 -0.11 -4.23 13.84
CA GLY A 159 0.34 -4.10 12.46
C GLY A 159 1.14 -2.81 12.22
N GLY A 160 1.54 -2.12 13.29
CA GLY A 160 2.34 -0.90 13.24
C GLY A 160 3.76 -1.18 12.78
N VAL A 161 4.37 -0.22 12.10
CA VAL A 161 5.76 -0.32 11.64
C VAL A 161 6.72 -0.25 12.83
N SER A 162 6.32 0.47 13.89
CA SER A 162 7.06 0.51 15.15
C SER A 162 7.20 -0.86 15.83
N GLU A 163 6.31 -1.82 15.55
CA GLU A 163 6.44 -3.18 16.10
C GLU A 163 7.60 -3.96 15.48
N TYR A 164 8.09 -3.60 14.29
CA TYR A 164 9.02 -4.43 13.51
C TYR A 164 10.35 -4.64 14.22
N GLU A 165 10.88 -3.61 14.86
CA GLU A 165 12.12 -3.69 15.63
C GLU A 165 11.98 -4.46 16.95
N GLN A 166 10.74 -4.69 17.40
CA GLN A 166 10.42 -5.37 18.65
C GLN A 166 10.07 -6.86 18.43
N ILE A 167 9.77 -7.25 17.19
CA ILE A 167 9.39 -8.62 16.83
C ILE A 167 10.63 -9.39 16.38
N GLU A 168 11.03 -10.41 17.16
CA GLU A 168 12.14 -11.30 16.80
C GLU A 168 11.78 -12.29 15.67
N GLU A 169 10.49 -12.60 15.49
CA GLU A 169 10.01 -13.54 14.47
C GLU A 169 10.31 -13.01 13.07
N THR A 170 11.07 -13.74 12.24
CA THR A 170 11.30 -13.35 10.85
C THR A 170 10.04 -13.49 9.99
N ILE A 171 9.35 -14.63 10.13
CA ILE A 171 8.11 -14.97 9.43
C ILE A 171 7.35 -16.01 10.26
N SER A 172 6.03 -15.91 10.33
CA SER A 172 5.23 -16.84 11.11
C SER A 172 5.34 -18.27 10.58
N PRO A 173 5.56 -19.28 11.46
CA PRO A 173 5.50 -20.69 11.08
C PRO A 173 4.19 -21.09 10.39
N LEU A 174 3.09 -20.40 10.71
CA LEU A 174 1.80 -20.57 10.04
C LEU A 174 1.92 -20.31 8.54
N VAL A 175 2.64 -19.25 8.14
CA VAL A 175 2.81 -18.91 6.71
C VAL A 175 3.63 -19.99 6.01
N LEU A 176 4.72 -20.45 6.63
CA LEU A 176 5.56 -21.52 6.08
C LEU A 176 4.79 -22.82 5.92
N GLN A 177 3.92 -23.16 6.89
CA GLN A 177 3.02 -24.30 6.80
C GLN A 177 2.06 -24.16 5.61
N ARG A 178 1.36 -23.01 5.49
CA ARG A 178 0.42 -22.76 4.39
C ARG A 178 1.08 -22.81 3.03
N LEU A 179 2.28 -22.23 2.89
CA LEU A 179 3.08 -22.30 1.66
C LEU A 179 3.43 -23.76 1.33
N THR A 180 3.90 -24.53 2.30
CA THR A 180 4.29 -25.93 2.11
C THR A 180 3.10 -26.79 1.67
N GLU A 181 1.96 -26.68 2.38
CA GLU A 181 0.74 -27.42 2.06
C GLU A 181 0.21 -27.07 0.66
N TRP A 182 0.23 -25.78 0.30
CA TRP A 182 -0.19 -25.34 -1.02
C TRP A 182 0.72 -25.84 -2.14
N ILE A 183 2.04 -25.74 -1.95
CA ILE A 183 3.02 -26.24 -2.94
C ILE A 183 2.86 -27.75 -3.12
N SER A 184 2.80 -28.53 -2.03
CA SER A 184 2.64 -29.98 -2.10
C SER A 184 1.35 -30.38 -2.82
N SER A 185 0.22 -29.77 -2.49
CA SER A 185 -1.06 -30.07 -3.14
C SER A 185 -1.08 -29.66 -4.62
N THR A 186 -0.47 -28.52 -4.96
CA THR A 186 -0.44 -27.99 -6.32
C THR A 186 0.46 -28.81 -7.25
N VAL A 187 1.64 -29.22 -6.77
CA VAL A 187 2.61 -29.98 -7.58
C VAL A 187 2.21 -31.44 -7.69
N SER A 188 1.78 -32.09 -6.60
CA SER A 188 1.38 -33.51 -6.63
C SER A 188 0.12 -33.75 -7.46
N GLY A 189 -0.81 -32.78 -7.53
CA GLY A 189 -1.98 -32.84 -8.42
C GLY A 189 -1.66 -32.77 -9.91
N GLY A 190 -0.43 -32.37 -10.29
CA GLY A 190 0.03 -32.30 -11.68
C GLY A 190 0.62 -33.62 -12.23
N MET A 191 0.93 -34.59 -11.36
CA MET A 191 1.55 -35.87 -11.74
C MET A 191 0.55 -36.95 -12.16
N SER A 192 -0.75 -36.65 -12.16
CA SER A 192 -1.81 -37.54 -12.65
C SER A 192 -2.43 -36.97 -13.93
N ARG A 193 -1.68 -36.97 -15.04
CA ARG A 193 -2.20 -36.80 -16.40
C ARG A 193 -1.38 -37.62 -17.39
#